data_AF-U2K4D4-F1
#
_entry.id   AF-U2K4D4-F1
#
_cell.length_a   1.000
_cell.length_b   1.000
_cell.length_c   1.000
_cell.angle_alpha   90.00
_cell.angle_beta   90.00
_cell.angle_gamma   90.00
#
_symmetry.space_group_name_H-M   'P 1'
#
loop_
_entity.id
_entity.type
_entity.pdbx_description
1 polymer ?
#
loop_
_entity_poly.entity_id
_entity_poly.type
_entity_poly.pdbx_seq_one_letter_code
_entity_poly.pdbx_strand_id
1 'polypeptide(L)'
;MSKRKQRHMSPAGFLLALVLLIVGIFALDAFYRVFLQNVPENIVGVGGFASTPSASDTSSAGEENADTTEATQPSGTVLQLTAADEANGSLILVDAAHPYAGAQAWTDFSAVTDTNVKPRDTSLQMQSEITEPLCSLFDAYAAANGYANLQVYSTLDTTLSSTSIYTNVLPDRSSGYGFDIGLITSTGEVVPYITKRNEWMVTNSWEYGFILRYPSDKTETTGTPYAPHHFRYVGKIHAAIMHENNFCLEEYLDYLRNYTMESGGLAYSDGVQSYTIYYVPADASGTTTVSLPENAVYTVSGDNSSGFIITLTNGAVTPDSGSTEPASETGTTTAAY
;
A
#
# COMPACT_ATOMS: atom_id res chain seq x y z
N MET A 1 30.27 -10.73 -56.75
CA MET A 1 29.93 -9.67 -55.76
C MET A 1 28.49 -9.24 -55.96
N SER A 2 27.55 -9.71 -55.13
CA SER A 2 26.13 -9.33 -55.20
C SER A 2 25.93 -8.00 -54.45
N LYS A 3 25.49 -6.95 -55.15
CA LYS A 3 25.18 -5.64 -54.54
C LYS A 3 23.90 -5.77 -53.70
N ARG A 4 24.02 -5.74 -52.37
CA ARG A 4 22.89 -5.70 -51.44
C ARG A 4 22.18 -4.36 -51.60
N LYS A 5 20.97 -4.37 -52.16
CA LYS A 5 20.13 -3.20 -52.40
C LYS A 5 19.65 -2.66 -51.04
N GLN A 6 20.27 -1.59 -50.53
CA GLN A 6 19.77 -0.89 -49.34
C GLN A 6 18.39 -0.32 -49.66
N ARG A 7 17.35 -0.84 -48.99
CA ARG A 7 15.99 -0.31 -49.09
C ARG A 7 15.90 0.87 -48.14
N HIS A 8 15.83 2.08 -48.69
CA HIS A 8 15.56 3.28 -47.91
C HIS A 8 14.07 3.28 -47.54
N MET A 9 13.76 3.34 -46.24
CA MET A 9 12.37 3.54 -45.82
C MET A 9 11.92 4.94 -46.23
N SER A 10 10.70 5.06 -46.75
CA SER A 10 10.12 6.37 -47.03
C SER A 10 9.81 7.09 -45.71
N PRO A 11 9.79 8.44 -45.68
CA PRO A 11 9.44 9.19 -44.48
C PRO A 11 8.10 8.76 -43.87
N ALA A 12 7.12 8.40 -44.70
CA ALA A 12 5.83 7.87 -44.26
C ALA A 12 5.94 6.46 -43.64
N GLY A 13 6.79 5.59 -44.18
CA GLY A 13 7.05 4.26 -43.62
C GLY A 13 7.79 4.33 -42.28
N PHE A 14 8.65 5.33 -42.10
CA PHE A 14 9.31 5.60 -40.82
C PHE A 14 8.31 6.12 -39.78
N LEU A 15 7.42 7.05 -40.15
CA LEU A 15 6.40 7.57 -39.24
C LEU A 15 5.42 6.48 -38.78
N LEU A 16 4.98 5.61 -39.70
CA LEU A 16 4.12 4.48 -39.37
C LEU A 16 4.81 3.50 -38.42
N ALA A 17 6.09 3.18 -38.66
CA ALA A 17 6.86 2.33 -37.77
C ALA A 17 7.02 2.93 -36.37
N LEU A 18 7.21 4.25 -36.27
CA LEU A 18 7.30 4.97 -34.99
C LEU A 18 5.96 4.92 -34.23
N VAL A 19 4.83 5.16 -34.92
CA VAL A 19 3.50 5.08 -34.29
C VAL A 19 3.21 3.66 -33.81
N LEU A 20 3.52 2.63 -34.60
CA LEU A 20 3.33 1.24 -34.20
C LEU A 20 4.24 0.84 -33.04
N LEU A 21 5.47 1.37 -32.98
CA LEU A 21 6.37 1.17 -31.84
C LEU A 21 5.78 1.82 -30.57
N ILE A 22 5.30 3.06 -30.65
CA ILE A 22 4.69 3.76 -29.53
C ILE A 22 3.44 3.01 -29.04
N VAL A 23 2.54 2.62 -29.94
CA VAL A 23 1.35 1.81 -29.61
C VAL A 23 1.76 0.47 -29.00
N GLY A 24 2.81 -0.17 -29.53
CA GLY A 24 3.36 -1.41 -28.99
C GLY A 24 3.91 -1.25 -27.57
N ILE A 25 4.58 -0.12 -27.27
CA ILE A 25 5.06 0.21 -25.92
C ILE A 25 3.88 0.41 -24.97
N PHE A 26 2.86 1.20 -25.36
CA PHE A 26 1.67 1.39 -24.53
C PHE A 26 0.86 0.10 -24.33
N ALA A 27 0.78 -0.76 -25.35
CA ALA A 27 0.11 -2.06 -25.23
C ALA A 27 0.91 -3.03 -24.36
N LEU A 28 2.24 -3.02 -24.44
CA LEU A 28 3.11 -3.82 -23.59
C LEU A 28 3.08 -3.33 -22.14
N ASP A 29 3.06 -2.01 -21.92
CA ASP A 29 2.92 -1.37 -20.62
C ASP A 29 1.55 -1.69 -20.00
N ALA A 30 0.46 -1.52 -20.75
CA ALA A 30 -0.87 -1.94 -20.31
C ALA A 30 -0.93 -3.45 -20.01
N PHE A 31 -0.29 -4.28 -20.83
CA PHE A 31 -0.17 -5.71 -20.56
C PHE A 31 0.64 -6.00 -19.30
N TYR A 32 1.75 -5.30 -19.07
CA TYR A 32 2.58 -5.44 -17.88
C TYR A 32 1.83 -5.01 -16.61
N ARG A 33 1.05 -3.91 -16.69
CA ARG A 33 0.15 -3.45 -15.62
C ARG A 33 -0.95 -4.45 -15.30
N VAL A 34 -1.57 -5.06 -16.31
CA VAL A 34 -2.69 -6.00 -16.12
C VAL A 34 -2.23 -7.39 -15.67
N PHE A 35 -1.06 -7.86 -16.13
CA PHE A 35 -0.66 -9.27 -15.96
C PHE A 35 0.58 -9.51 -15.08
N LEU A 36 1.46 -8.52 -14.88
CA LEU A 36 2.77 -8.75 -14.25
C LEU A 36 2.99 -7.98 -12.94
N GLN A 37 2.16 -6.99 -12.60
CA GLN A 37 2.18 -6.31 -11.29
C GLN A 37 1.21 -6.89 -10.25
N ASN A 38 0.46 -7.94 -10.60
CA ASN A 38 -0.39 -8.65 -9.64
C ASN A 38 0.45 -9.63 -8.83
N VAL A 39 1.33 -9.09 -7.97
CA VAL A 39 1.61 -9.78 -6.72
C VAL A 39 0.32 -9.59 -5.91
N PRO A 40 -0.51 -10.63 -5.70
CA PRO A 40 -1.53 -10.52 -4.68
C PRO A 40 -0.80 -10.14 -3.39
N GLU A 41 -1.15 -9.01 -2.80
CA GLU A 41 -0.82 -8.73 -1.42
C GLU A 41 -1.51 -9.81 -0.58
N ASN A 42 -0.87 -10.98 -0.51
CA ASN A 42 -1.14 -12.01 0.48
C ASN A 42 -0.58 -11.50 1.81
N ILE A 43 -1.15 -10.40 2.26
CA ILE A 43 -0.91 -9.85 3.57
C ILE A 43 -1.91 -10.54 4.49
N VAL A 44 -1.44 -11.60 5.14
CA VAL A 44 -2.04 -12.09 6.37
C VAL A 44 -1.52 -11.17 7.48
N GLY A 45 -2.33 -10.19 7.88
CA GLY A 45 -2.12 -9.36 9.08
C GLY A 45 -0.82 -8.56 9.12
N VAL A 46 -0.74 -7.42 8.41
CA VAL A 46 0.13 -6.33 8.88
C VAL A 46 -0.56 -5.56 10.00
N GLY A 47 0.26 -5.20 11.00
CA GLY A 47 -0.13 -4.36 12.13
C GLY A 47 0.07 -4.99 13.52
N GLY A 48 0.52 -6.24 13.61
CA GLY A 48 0.77 -6.88 14.90
C GLY A 48 -0.50 -7.16 15.71
N PHE A 49 -1.67 -7.05 15.08
CA PHE A 49 -2.96 -7.34 15.70
C PHE A 49 -3.05 -8.84 15.97
N ALA A 50 -3.19 -9.20 17.24
CA ALA A 50 -3.22 -10.59 17.65
C ALA A 50 -4.48 -11.29 17.10
N SER A 51 -4.30 -12.11 16.07
CA SER A 51 -5.29 -13.14 15.73
C SER A 51 -5.13 -14.29 16.72
N THR A 52 -6.18 -14.61 17.48
CA THR A 52 -6.22 -15.87 18.23
C THR A 52 -6.88 -16.91 17.33
N PRO A 53 -6.18 -17.97 16.88
CA PRO A 53 -6.86 -19.10 16.27
C PRO A 53 -7.82 -19.71 17.29
N SER A 54 -9.04 -20.05 16.87
CA SER A 54 -9.92 -20.86 17.70
C SER A 54 -9.26 -22.24 17.86
N ALA A 55 -8.67 -22.49 19.02
CA ALA A 55 -7.96 -23.73 19.31
C ALA A 55 -8.96 -24.88 19.45
N SER A 56 -8.99 -25.79 18.46
CA SER A 56 -9.53 -27.13 18.61
C SER A 56 -8.42 -28.11 19.00
N ASP A 57 -8.66 -28.80 20.12
CA ASP A 57 -8.07 -30.06 20.60
C ASP A 57 -6.67 -30.11 21.26
N THR A 58 -6.69 -30.40 22.57
CA THR A 58 -5.95 -31.55 23.11
C THR A 58 -6.77 -32.24 24.20
N SER A 59 -7.05 -33.51 23.95
CA SER A 59 -7.74 -34.48 24.78
C SER A 59 -7.16 -34.64 26.20
N SER A 60 -8.03 -34.67 27.20
CA SER A 60 -7.81 -35.38 28.47
C SER A 60 -9.04 -36.23 28.75
N ALA A 61 -8.81 -37.51 29.01
CA ALA A 61 -9.84 -38.52 29.24
C ALA A 61 -10.68 -38.24 30.49
N GLY A 62 -12.00 -38.40 30.36
CA GLY A 62 -12.96 -38.44 31.45
C GLY A 62 -14.37 -38.68 30.90
N GLU A 63 -14.89 -39.89 31.10
CA GLU A 63 -16.30 -40.24 30.85
C GLU A 63 -17.23 -39.43 31.77
N GLU A 64 -18.26 -38.79 31.24
CA GLU A 64 -19.67 -38.97 31.67
C GLU A 64 -20.65 -38.16 30.81
N ASN A 65 -21.85 -38.73 30.69
CA ASN A 65 -22.94 -38.42 29.79
C ASN A 65 -23.71 -37.12 30.17
N ALA A 66 -23.89 -36.18 29.24
CA ALA A 66 -24.96 -35.18 29.30
C ALA A 66 -25.30 -34.62 27.91
N ASP A 67 -26.52 -34.92 27.47
CA ASP A 67 -27.24 -34.25 26.39
C ASP A 67 -27.26 -32.73 26.61
N THR A 68 -26.54 -32.00 25.76
CA THR A 68 -26.68 -30.54 25.63
C THR A 68 -26.59 -30.19 24.16
N THR A 69 -27.61 -29.49 23.67
CA THR A 69 -27.68 -28.86 22.36
C THR A 69 -26.41 -28.06 22.09
N GLU A 70 -25.60 -28.58 21.17
CA GLU A 70 -24.38 -27.95 20.68
C GLU A 70 -24.78 -26.70 19.89
N ALA A 71 -24.69 -25.53 20.52
CA ALA A 71 -24.79 -24.26 19.83
C ALA A 71 -23.59 -24.18 18.88
N THR A 72 -23.85 -24.25 17.58
CA THR A 72 -22.85 -24.11 16.52
C THR A 72 -22.15 -22.76 16.69
N GLN A 73 -20.93 -22.78 17.21
CA GLN A 73 -20.03 -21.62 17.24
C GLN A 73 -19.69 -21.24 15.80
N PRO A 74 -19.78 -19.96 15.39
CA PRO A 74 -19.42 -19.57 14.04
C PRO A 74 -17.89 -19.70 13.86
N SER A 75 -17.45 -20.42 12.83
CA SER A 75 -16.02 -20.63 12.48
C SER A 75 -15.36 -19.37 11.88
N GLY A 76 -15.55 -18.20 12.49
CA GLY A 76 -15.00 -16.92 12.00
C GLY A 76 -13.60 -16.59 12.53
N THR A 77 -12.86 -15.73 11.82
CA THR A 77 -11.67 -15.07 12.37
C THR A 77 -12.12 -13.95 13.32
N VAL A 78 -11.60 -13.94 14.55
CA VAL A 78 -11.93 -12.89 15.54
C VAL A 78 -10.72 -11.99 15.77
N LEU A 79 -10.92 -10.68 15.57
CA LEU A 79 -9.94 -9.63 15.85
C LEU A 79 -10.22 -9.00 17.19
N GLN A 80 -9.16 -8.69 17.93
CA GLN A 80 -9.20 -7.91 19.17
C GLN A 80 -8.33 -6.67 18.97
N LEU A 81 -8.97 -5.53 18.76
CA LEU A 81 -8.32 -4.26 18.44
C LEU A 81 -8.39 -3.33 19.66
N THR A 82 -7.24 -2.95 20.20
CA THR A 82 -7.12 -2.13 21.41
C THR A 82 -7.07 -0.63 21.09
N ALA A 83 -7.29 0.23 22.09
CA ALA A 83 -7.10 1.67 21.91
C ALA A 83 -5.68 2.06 21.42
N ALA A 84 -4.65 1.26 21.72
CA ALA A 84 -3.30 1.51 21.22
C ALA A 84 -3.17 1.20 19.72
N ASP A 85 -3.99 0.29 19.20
CA ASP A 85 -4.01 -0.10 17.79
C ASP A 85 -4.57 1.01 16.89
N GLU A 86 -5.41 1.90 17.43
CA GLU A 86 -5.98 3.05 16.70
C GLU A 86 -4.92 4.01 16.16
N ALA A 87 -3.75 4.07 16.81
CA ALA A 87 -2.64 4.93 16.41
C ALA A 87 -1.70 4.28 15.37
N ASN A 88 -2.03 3.10 14.85
CA ASN A 88 -1.22 2.34 13.90
C ASN A 88 -1.96 2.10 12.59
N GLY A 89 -1.23 1.99 11.48
CA GLY A 89 -1.73 1.66 10.16
C GLY A 89 -1.67 2.84 9.17
N SER A 90 -1.78 2.51 7.89
CA SER A 90 -1.55 3.46 6.79
C SER A 90 -2.58 4.59 6.68
N LEU A 91 -3.74 4.47 7.33
CA LEU A 91 -4.84 5.44 7.30
C LEU A 91 -4.92 6.34 8.54
N ILE A 92 -3.91 6.31 9.42
CA ILE A 92 -3.86 7.22 10.58
C ILE A 92 -3.84 8.69 10.15
N LEU A 93 -4.75 9.49 10.70
CA LEU A 93 -4.71 10.94 10.55
C LEU A 93 -3.74 11.52 11.57
N VAL A 94 -2.71 12.22 11.08
CA VAL A 94 -1.77 12.93 11.94
C VAL A 94 -1.86 14.43 11.66
N ASP A 95 -2.34 15.15 12.66
CA ASP A 95 -2.48 16.61 12.67
C ASP A 95 -2.23 17.16 14.08
N ALA A 96 -2.52 18.45 14.30
CA ALA A 96 -2.31 19.08 15.60
C ALA A 96 -3.28 18.57 16.71
N ALA A 97 -4.47 18.10 16.34
CA ALA A 97 -5.46 17.53 17.25
C ALA A 97 -5.25 16.02 17.47
N HIS A 98 -4.63 15.34 16.51
CA HIS A 98 -4.37 13.90 16.48
C HIS A 98 -2.87 13.64 16.30
N PRO A 99 -2.03 13.88 17.32
CA PRO A 99 -0.59 13.61 17.22
C PRO A 99 -0.34 12.10 17.03
N TYR A 100 0.75 11.75 16.34
CA TYR A 100 1.13 10.35 16.17
C TYR A 100 1.54 9.72 17.52
N ALA A 101 0.92 8.58 17.85
CA ALA A 101 1.22 7.80 19.06
C ALA A 101 1.46 6.30 18.77
N GLY A 102 1.61 5.93 17.49
CA GLY A 102 1.79 4.54 17.07
C GLY A 102 3.16 3.97 17.44
N ALA A 103 3.26 2.65 17.38
CA ALA A 103 4.43 1.87 17.75
C ALA A 103 4.88 0.88 16.65
N GLN A 104 4.40 1.05 15.42
CA GLN A 104 4.79 0.20 14.29
C GLN A 104 6.29 0.24 13.98
N ALA A 105 6.77 -0.85 13.40
CA ALA A 105 8.18 -1.03 13.06
C ALA A 105 8.60 -0.16 11.87
N TRP A 106 9.63 0.64 12.12
CA TRP A 106 10.25 1.49 11.10
C TRP A 106 11.44 0.79 10.44
N THR A 107 11.74 1.20 9.22
CA THR A 107 12.93 0.84 8.46
C THR A 107 13.64 2.10 7.99
N ASP A 108 14.81 1.93 7.40
CA ASP A 108 15.52 2.97 6.67
C ASP A 108 15.84 2.54 5.22
N PHE A 109 16.58 3.37 4.51
CA PHE A 109 16.95 3.14 3.12
C PHE A 109 18.23 2.31 2.95
N SER A 110 18.86 1.82 4.01
CA SER A 110 20.14 1.09 3.94
C SER A 110 20.04 -0.23 3.16
N ALA A 111 18.87 -0.87 3.16
CA ALA A 111 18.60 -2.10 2.42
C ALA A 111 17.95 -1.86 1.04
N VAL A 112 17.64 -0.60 0.69
CA VAL A 112 17.01 -0.27 -0.60
C VAL A 112 18.08 -0.27 -1.69
N THR A 113 17.97 -1.22 -2.61
CA THR A 113 18.93 -1.41 -3.73
C THR A 113 18.45 -0.87 -5.06
N ASP A 114 17.21 -0.39 -5.12
CA ASP A 114 16.61 0.22 -6.31
C ASP A 114 17.37 1.50 -6.69
N THR A 115 17.92 1.53 -7.91
CA THR A 115 18.73 2.64 -8.41
C THR A 115 17.94 3.91 -8.73
N ASN A 116 16.61 3.80 -8.89
CA ASN A 116 15.73 4.95 -9.10
C ASN A 116 15.39 5.64 -7.78
N VAL A 117 15.42 4.92 -6.66
CA VAL A 117 15.24 5.50 -5.32
C VAL A 117 16.54 6.13 -4.84
N LYS A 118 16.55 7.46 -4.77
CA LYS A 118 17.73 8.24 -4.35
C LYS A 118 17.42 8.94 -3.02
N PRO A 119 17.72 8.34 -1.86
CA PRO A 119 17.57 9.04 -0.60
C PRO A 119 18.67 10.10 -0.44
N ARG A 120 18.34 11.23 0.20
CA ARG A 120 19.35 12.23 0.60
C ARG A 120 20.34 11.64 1.61
N ASP A 121 19.86 10.77 2.48
CA ASP A 121 20.62 10.04 3.48
C ASP A 121 19.98 8.66 3.69
N THR A 122 20.77 7.59 3.78
CA THR A 122 20.23 6.23 3.92
C THR A 122 19.57 5.99 5.29
N SER A 123 19.83 6.85 6.28
CA SER A 123 19.25 6.77 7.64
C SER A 123 17.85 7.36 7.77
N LEU A 124 17.31 7.98 6.71
CA LEU A 124 15.93 8.48 6.70
C LEU A 124 14.98 7.33 7.06
N GLN A 125 14.18 7.51 8.12
CA GLN A 125 13.28 6.48 8.62
C GLN A 125 11.92 6.56 7.93
N MET A 126 11.27 5.42 7.76
CA MET A 126 9.90 5.31 7.26
C MET A 126 9.23 4.03 7.75
N GLN A 127 7.91 3.94 7.61
CA GLN A 127 7.17 2.71 7.92
C GLN A 127 7.58 1.59 6.96
N SER A 128 7.85 0.40 7.51
CA SER A 128 8.48 -0.69 6.72
C SER A 128 7.69 -1.08 5.48
N GLU A 129 6.36 -1.07 5.59
CA GLU A 129 5.42 -1.44 4.51
C GLU A 129 5.46 -0.50 3.29
N ILE A 130 6.02 0.72 3.42
CA ILE A 130 6.07 1.65 2.28
C ILE A 130 7.22 1.37 1.32
N THR A 131 8.17 0.51 1.68
CA THR A 131 9.42 0.29 0.93
C THR A 131 9.15 -0.16 -0.50
N GLU A 132 8.37 -1.23 -0.70
CA GLU A 132 8.06 -1.75 -2.02
C GLU A 132 7.16 -0.81 -2.85
N PRO A 133 6.08 -0.23 -2.29
CA PRO A 133 5.30 0.79 -2.97
C PRO A 133 6.15 1.98 -3.43
N LEU A 134 7.08 2.45 -2.59
CA LEU A 134 7.96 3.58 -2.90
C LEU A 134 8.91 3.25 -4.07
N CYS A 135 9.54 2.08 -4.07
CA CYS A 135 10.36 1.62 -5.20
C CYS A 135 9.52 1.57 -6.49
N SER A 136 8.34 0.95 -6.43
CA SER A 136 7.42 0.86 -7.57
C SER A 136 7.02 2.23 -8.13
N LEU A 137 6.76 3.20 -7.26
CA LEU A 137 6.45 4.58 -7.64
C LEU A 137 7.62 5.25 -8.37
N PHE A 138 8.84 5.10 -7.85
CA PHE A 138 10.04 5.73 -8.42
C PHE A 138 10.46 5.08 -9.74
N ASP A 139 10.32 3.76 -9.86
CA ASP A 139 10.48 3.01 -11.09
C ASP A 139 9.51 3.48 -12.17
N ALA A 140 8.23 3.62 -11.82
CA ALA A 140 7.22 4.10 -12.75
C ALA A 140 7.44 5.55 -13.17
N TYR A 141 7.84 6.42 -12.24
CA TYR A 141 8.25 7.79 -12.56
C TYR A 141 9.41 7.78 -13.55
N ALA A 142 10.45 6.98 -13.30
CA ALA A 142 11.63 6.89 -14.14
C ALA A 142 11.28 6.36 -15.53
N ALA A 143 10.42 5.35 -15.62
CA ALA A 143 9.94 4.79 -16.88
C ALA A 143 9.14 5.81 -17.70
N ALA A 144 8.25 6.56 -17.06
CA ALA A 144 7.42 7.56 -17.74
C ALA A 144 8.20 8.79 -18.23
N ASN A 145 9.22 9.22 -17.47
CA ASN A 145 10.03 10.39 -17.82
C ASN A 145 11.28 10.05 -18.65
N GLY A 146 11.69 8.77 -18.68
CA GLY A 146 12.93 8.32 -19.30
C GLY A 146 14.19 8.62 -18.46
N TYR A 147 14.03 9.11 -17.24
CA TYR A 147 15.11 9.40 -16.29
C TYR A 147 14.60 9.43 -14.85
N ALA A 148 15.46 9.05 -13.89
CA ALA A 148 15.21 9.22 -12.46
C ALA A 148 15.93 10.46 -11.93
N ASN A 149 15.17 11.53 -11.68
CA ASN A 149 15.71 12.79 -11.14
C ASN A 149 14.99 13.25 -9.85
N LEU A 150 14.28 12.34 -9.18
CA LEU A 150 13.75 12.60 -7.85
C LEU A 150 14.76 12.20 -6.79
N GLN A 151 14.79 12.94 -5.69
CA GLN A 151 15.48 12.56 -4.46
C GLN A 151 14.44 12.48 -3.33
N VAL A 152 14.45 11.40 -2.54
CA VAL A 152 13.74 11.39 -1.24
C VAL A 152 14.51 12.31 -0.31
N TYR A 153 13.97 13.50 -0.07
CA TYR A 153 14.66 14.58 0.61
C TYR A 153 14.55 14.47 2.13
N SER A 154 13.36 14.20 2.65
CA SER A 154 13.10 14.04 4.08
C SER A 154 11.89 13.14 4.30
N THR A 155 11.86 12.51 5.46
CA THR A 155 10.71 11.72 5.92
C THR A 155 10.17 12.25 7.25
N LEU A 156 11.05 12.77 8.12
CA LEU A 156 10.73 13.34 9.43
C LEU A 156 11.20 14.79 9.55
N ASP A 157 10.54 15.59 10.38
CA ASP A 157 11.00 16.95 10.72
C ASP A 157 12.38 16.96 11.38
N THR A 158 12.73 15.92 12.14
CA THR A 158 14.05 15.76 12.79
C THR A 158 15.21 15.62 11.79
N THR A 159 14.91 15.33 10.52
CA THR A 159 15.91 15.22 9.45
C THR A 159 16.14 16.56 8.73
N LEU A 160 15.41 17.62 9.12
CA LEU A 160 15.49 18.96 8.55
C LEU A 160 16.35 19.90 9.42
N SER A 161 16.85 20.95 8.79
CA SER A 161 17.64 22.01 9.43
C SER A 161 17.24 23.39 8.89
N SER A 162 17.79 24.46 9.48
CA SER A 162 17.54 25.83 9.01
C SER A 162 18.00 26.10 7.57
N THR A 163 18.83 25.23 6.99
CA THR A 163 19.32 25.36 5.61
C THR A 163 18.69 24.34 4.66
N SER A 164 17.70 23.57 5.11
CA SER A 164 16.97 22.63 4.26
C SER A 164 16.11 23.38 3.22
N ILE A 165 15.88 22.77 2.05
CA ILE A 165 15.03 23.37 1.00
C ILE A 165 13.56 23.44 1.41
N TYR A 166 13.17 22.60 2.37
CA TYR A 166 11.89 22.61 3.07
C TYR A 166 12.16 22.86 4.55
N THR A 167 11.48 23.85 5.13
CA THR A 167 11.65 24.27 6.53
C THR A 167 10.33 24.36 7.29
N ASN A 168 9.20 24.20 6.59
CA ASN A 168 7.89 24.04 7.19
C ASN A 168 7.83 22.75 8.00
N VAL A 169 7.10 22.77 9.10
CA VAL A 169 6.71 21.56 9.86
C VAL A 169 5.45 21.00 9.22
N LEU A 170 5.42 19.70 8.97
CA LEU A 170 4.26 18.99 8.43
C LEU A 170 3.87 17.88 9.40
N PRO A 171 2.71 17.94 10.07
CA PRO A 171 2.32 16.94 11.08
C PRO A 171 2.41 15.50 10.58
N ASP A 172 1.99 15.26 9.33
CA ASP A 172 2.04 13.95 8.68
C ASP A 172 3.42 13.28 8.69
N ARG A 173 4.53 14.05 8.70
CA ARG A 173 5.89 13.49 8.76
C ARG A 173 6.12 12.60 9.97
N SER A 174 5.53 12.89 11.13
CA SER A 174 5.75 12.05 12.31
C SER A 174 5.12 10.65 12.19
N SER A 175 4.22 10.42 11.23
CA SER A 175 3.60 9.11 10.99
C SER A 175 4.57 8.07 10.42
N GLY A 176 5.64 8.52 9.74
CA GLY A 176 6.54 7.66 8.97
C GLY A 176 5.94 7.13 7.65
N TYR A 177 4.70 7.47 7.31
CA TYR A 177 4.06 7.15 6.03
C TYR A 177 4.23 8.25 4.97
N GLY A 178 4.69 9.43 5.39
CA GLY A 178 4.96 10.57 4.52
C GLY A 178 6.42 10.68 4.11
N PHE A 179 6.66 11.23 2.93
CA PHE A 179 8.00 11.63 2.49
C PHE A 179 7.95 12.87 1.59
N ASP A 180 9.05 13.61 1.60
CA ASP A 180 9.27 14.79 0.77
C ASP A 180 10.18 14.45 -0.40
N ILE A 181 9.88 14.99 -1.58
CA ILE A 181 10.75 14.85 -2.75
C ILE A 181 11.42 16.16 -3.14
N GLY A 182 12.66 16.07 -3.59
CA GLY A 182 13.39 17.13 -4.29
C GLY A 182 13.73 16.73 -5.72
N LEU A 183 14.09 17.70 -6.56
CA LEU A 183 14.50 17.47 -7.95
C LEU A 183 16.00 17.59 -8.10
N ILE A 184 16.64 16.55 -8.61
CA ILE A 184 18.05 16.54 -8.97
C ILE A 184 18.18 17.19 -10.35
N THR A 185 18.88 18.30 -10.42
CA THR A 185 19.18 19.01 -11.67
C THR A 185 20.33 18.34 -12.43
N SER A 186 20.55 18.74 -13.68
CA SER A 186 21.67 18.22 -14.49
C SER A 186 23.05 18.52 -13.91
N THR A 187 23.16 19.49 -12.99
CA THR A 187 24.41 19.83 -12.28
C THR A 187 24.56 19.06 -10.96
N GLY A 188 23.57 18.24 -10.59
CA GLY A 188 23.54 17.48 -9.33
C GLY A 188 22.97 18.27 -8.14
N GLU A 189 22.60 19.54 -8.32
CA GLU A 189 21.92 20.32 -7.28
C GLU A 189 20.50 19.79 -7.06
N VAL A 190 20.06 19.75 -5.80
CA VAL A 190 18.69 19.39 -5.42
C VAL A 190 17.87 20.66 -5.19
N VAL A 191 16.82 20.83 -5.98
CA VAL A 191 15.93 22.01 -5.91
C VAL A 191 14.51 21.62 -5.47
N PRO A 192 13.71 22.56 -4.94
CA PRO A 192 12.32 22.30 -4.56
C PRO A 192 11.48 21.72 -5.69
N TYR A 193 10.71 20.69 -5.35
CA TYR A 193 9.67 20.14 -6.21
C TYR A 193 8.49 21.12 -6.26
N ILE A 194 8.18 21.62 -7.46
CA ILE A 194 7.01 22.47 -7.71
C ILE A 194 6.20 21.89 -8.85
N THR A 195 4.89 21.79 -8.66
CA THR A 195 3.98 21.13 -9.59
C THR A 195 3.95 21.75 -10.97
N LYS A 196 4.00 23.08 -11.07
CA LYS A 196 4.08 23.79 -12.36
C LYS A 196 5.25 23.35 -13.26
N ARG A 197 6.26 22.66 -12.70
CA ARG A 197 7.38 22.10 -13.45
C ARG A 197 7.34 20.58 -13.56
N ASN A 198 6.56 19.88 -12.72
CA ASN A 198 6.52 18.42 -12.65
C ASN A 198 5.16 17.97 -12.11
N GLU A 199 4.34 17.36 -12.98
CA GLU A 199 2.97 16.96 -12.62
C GLU A 199 2.83 15.45 -12.40
N TRP A 200 3.77 14.64 -12.92
CA TRP A 200 3.61 13.19 -12.96
C TRP A 200 3.34 12.57 -11.59
N MET A 201 4.07 12.99 -10.55
CA MET A 201 3.86 12.44 -9.20
C MET A 201 2.44 12.76 -8.71
N VAL A 202 1.98 14.00 -8.90
CA VAL A 202 0.65 14.41 -8.45
C VAL A 202 -0.46 13.67 -9.20
N THR A 203 -0.27 13.35 -10.47
CA THR A 203 -1.31 12.69 -11.28
C THR A 203 -1.29 11.16 -11.22
N ASN A 204 -0.17 10.54 -10.84
CA ASN A 204 0.00 9.08 -10.93
C ASN A 204 0.38 8.39 -9.60
N SER A 205 0.74 9.14 -8.55
CA SER A 205 1.22 8.49 -7.31
C SER A 205 0.19 7.57 -6.65
N TRP A 206 -1.09 7.83 -6.90
CA TRP A 206 -2.21 7.08 -6.33
C TRP A 206 -2.23 5.62 -6.82
N GLU A 207 -1.73 5.34 -8.03
CA GLU A 207 -1.62 3.97 -8.56
C GLU A 207 -0.70 3.09 -7.71
N TYR A 208 0.17 3.73 -6.91
CA TYR A 208 1.17 3.10 -6.04
C TYR A 208 0.83 3.26 -4.56
N GLY A 209 -0.39 3.72 -4.22
CA GLY A 209 -0.83 3.89 -2.84
C GLY A 209 -0.44 5.20 -2.18
N PHE A 210 0.00 6.20 -2.95
CA PHE A 210 0.41 7.49 -2.43
C PHE A 210 -0.49 8.64 -2.88
N ILE A 211 -0.78 9.56 -1.98
CA ILE A 211 -1.53 10.78 -2.26
C ILE A 211 -0.63 12.01 -2.12
N LEU A 212 -0.95 13.07 -2.85
CA LEU A 212 -0.48 14.42 -2.50
C LEU A 212 -1.20 14.84 -1.21
N ARG A 213 -0.49 14.82 -0.08
CA ARG A 213 -1.12 14.95 1.24
C ARG A 213 -1.78 16.31 1.50
N TYR A 214 -1.17 17.37 0.97
CA TYR A 214 -1.63 18.76 1.16
C TYR A 214 -1.83 19.45 -0.20
N PRO A 215 -2.95 19.19 -0.90
CA PRO A 215 -3.28 19.82 -2.16
C PRO A 215 -3.80 21.26 -1.95
N SER A 216 -3.71 22.10 -2.99
CA SER A 216 -3.92 23.55 -2.85
C SER A 216 -5.37 23.95 -2.61
N ASP A 217 -6.31 23.11 -3.03
CA ASP A 217 -7.75 23.28 -2.90
C ASP A 217 -8.32 22.70 -1.58
N LYS A 218 -7.46 22.13 -0.71
CA LYS A 218 -7.87 21.51 0.56
C LYS A 218 -7.17 22.12 1.79
N THR A 219 -6.62 23.32 1.68
CA THR A 219 -5.96 23.99 2.81
C THR A 219 -6.92 24.26 3.98
N GLU A 220 -8.19 24.57 3.71
CA GLU A 220 -9.19 24.78 4.78
C GLU A 220 -9.48 23.49 5.54
N THR A 221 -9.53 22.35 4.84
CA THR A 221 -9.81 21.04 5.44
C THR A 221 -8.59 20.45 6.15
N THR A 222 -7.41 20.49 5.52
CA THR A 222 -6.17 19.91 6.07
C THR A 222 -5.50 20.80 7.13
N GLY A 223 -5.93 22.06 7.25
CA GLY A 223 -5.29 23.07 8.10
C GLY A 223 -3.84 23.41 7.70
N THR A 224 -3.35 22.87 6.58
CA THR A 224 -1.95 22.95 6.16
C THR A 224 -1.85 23.59 4.77
N PRO A 225 -0.96 24.58 4.57
CA PRO A 225 -0.74 25.17 3.27
C PRO A 225 -0.28 24.15 2.24
N TYR A 226 -0.55 24.46 0.97
CA TYR A 226 -0.13 23.63 -0.16
C TYR A 226 1.34 23.17 -0.08
N ALA A 227 1.56 21.86 -0.10
CA ALA A 227 2.89 21.25 -0.06
C ALA A 227 3.07 20.29 -1.25
N PRO A 228 3.47 20.79 -2.45
CA PRO A 228 3.56 19.99 -3.68
C PRO A 228 4.61 18.87 -3.61
N HIS A 229 5.50 18.93 -2.63
CA HIS A 229 6.63 18.02 -2.45
C HIS A 229 6.32 16.86 -1.52
N HIS A 230 5.19 16.89 -0.80
CA HIS A 230 4.91 15.97 0.30
C HIS A 230 3.86 14.92 -0.09
N PHE A 231 4.26 13.65 -0.10
CA PHE A 231 3.44 12.51 -0.48
C PHE A 231 3.25 11.58 0.71
N ARG A 232 2.05 11.03 0.85
CA ARG A 232 1.64 10.17 1.97
C ARG A 232 1.16 8.82 1.45
N TYR A 233 1.71 7.73 1.98
CA TYR A 233 1.20 6.38 1.74
C TYR A 233 -0.10 6.15 2.51
N VAL A 234 -1.11 5.63 1.83
CA VAL A 234 -2.42 5.25 2.40
C VAL A 234 -2.86 3.84 1.97
N GLY A 235 -2.03 3.12 1.22
CA GLY A 235 -2.41 1.86 0.57
C GLY A 235 -3.05 2.07 -0.80
N LYS A 236 -2.81 1.14 -1.73
CA LYS A 236 -3.20 1.25 -3.15
C LYS A 236 -4.70 1.47 -3.36
N ILE A 237 -5.52 0.64 -2.70
CA ILE A 237 -6.99 0.71 -2.84
C ILE A 237 -7.55 2.02 -2.29
N HIS A 238 -7.05 2.47 -1.15
CA HIS A 238 -7.50 3.72 -0.54
C HIS A 238 -7.07 4.93 -1.35
N ALA A 239 -5.82 4.96 -1.85
CA ALA A 239 -5.35 6.03 -2.71
C ALA A 239 -6.16 6.14 -4.01
N ALA A 240 -6.59 5.02 -4.59
CA ALA A 240 -7.45 5.00 -5.76
C ALA A 240 -8.83 5.62 -5.48
N ILE A 241 -9.50 5.20 -4.40
CA ILE A 241 -10.80 5.79 -4.01
C ILE A 241 -10.66 7.29 -3.75
N MET A 242 -9.60 7.70 -3.05
CA MET A 242 -9.32 9.11 -2.79
C MET A 242 -9.10 9.90 -4.08
N HIS A 243 -8.37 9.33 -5.04
CA HIS A 243 -8.15 9.95 -6.34
C HIS A 243 -9.45 10.12 -7.12
N GLU A 244 -10.26 9.07 -7.23
CA GLU A 244 -11.54 9.07 -7.96
C GLU A 244 -12.54 10.10 -7.42
N ASN A 245 -12.49 10.37 -6.11
CA ASN A 245 -13.42 11.27 -5.43
C ASN A 245 -12.81 12.65 -5.09
N ASN A 246 -11.55 12.90 -5.47
CA ASN A 246 -10.81 14.12 -5.12
C ASN A 246 -10.81 14.43 -3.60
N PHE A 247 -10.54 13.41 -2.79
CA PHE A 247 -10.47 13.51 -1.34
C PHE A 247 -9.04 13.80 -0.84
N CYS A 248 -8.92 14.68 0.14
CA CYS A 248 -7.81 14.61 1.10
C CYS A 248 -8.07 13.52 2.16
N LEU A 249 -7.06 13.19 2.98
CA LEU A 249 -7.17 12.10 3.96
C LEU A 249 -8.32 12.32 4.95
N GLU A 250 -8.49 13.56 5.40
CA GLU A 250 -9.55 13.99 6.30
C GLU A 250 -10.94 13.68 5.72
N GLU A 251 -11.21 14.10 4.49
CA GLU A 251 -12.49 13.86 3.82
C GLU A 251 -12.72 12.38 3.57
N TYR A 252 -11.67 11.62 3.27
CA TYR A 252 -11.76 10.20 3.02
C TYR A 252 -12.13 9.41 4.29
N LEU A 253 -11.52 9.74 5.42
CA LEU A 253 -11.86 9.13 6.70
C LEU A 253 -13.29 9.45 7.11
N ASP A 254 -13.73 10.70 6.92
CA ASP A 254 -15.13 11.10 7.17
C ASP A 254 -16.11 10.37 6.23
N TYR A 255 -15.74 10.15 4.97
CA TYR A 255 -16.51 9.36 4.03
C TYR A 255 -16.66 7.91 4.49
N LEU A 256 -15.56 7.26 4.90
CA LEU A 256 -15.53 5.87 5.35
C LEU A 256 -16.40 5.60 6.59
N ARG A 257 -16.59 6.59 7.47
CA ARG A 257 -17.42 6.47 8.69
C ARG A 257 -18.87 6.04 8.41
N ASN A 258 -19.37 6.24 7.18
CA ASN A 258 -20.72 5.83 6.79
C ASN A 258 -20.83 4.34 6.40
N TYR A 259 -19.72 3.63 6.30
CA TYR A 259 -19.64 2.26 5.78
C TYR A 259 -19.29 1.27 6.88
N THR A 260 -20.23 0.98 7.77
CA THR A 260 -20.04 0.06 8.89
C THR A 260 -20.30 -1.39 8.50
N MET A 261 -20.00 -2.33 9.40
CA MET A 261 -20.40 -3.74 9.25
C MET A 261 -21.92 -3.87 9.05
N GLU A 262 -22.72 -3.03 9.72
CA GLU A 262 -24.19 -3.03 9.62
C GLU A 262 -24.69 -2.48 8.28
N SER A 263 -23.97 -1.53 7.69
CA SER A 263 -24.33 -0.98 6.36
C SER A 263 -23.92 -1.92 5.22
N GLY A 264 -23.17 -3.00 5.50
CA GLY A 264 -22.58 -3.89 4.51
C GLY A 264 -21.25 -3.40 3.93
N GLY A 265 -20.66 -2.35 4.49
CA GLY A 265 -19.38 -1.79 4.05
C GLY A 265 -19.43 -1.09 2.69
N LEU A 266 -18.27 -0.54 2.29
CA LEU A 266 -18.03 0.05 0.99
C LEU A 266 -17.50 -1.03 0.05
N ALA A 267 -18.27 -1.37 -0.98
CA ALA A 267 -17.81 -2.24 -2.05
C ALA A 267 -16.92 -1.46 -3.02
N TYR A 268 -15.75 -2.00 -3.34
CA TYR A 268 -14.82 -1.42 -4.31
C TYR A 268 -14.20 -2.51 -5.18
N SER A 269 -13.80 -2.18 -6.41
CA SER A 269 -13.02 -3.08 -7.27
C SER A 269 -12.07 -2.29 -8.14
N ASP A 270 -10.85 -2.79 -8.28
CA ASP A 270 -9.84 -2.23 -9.19
C ASP A 270 -9.92 -2.84 -10.61
N GLY A 271 -10.99 -3.58 -10.90
CA GLY A 271 -11.19 -4.29 -12.16
C GLY A 271 -10.58 -5.70 -12.22
N VAL A 272 -9.75 -6.07 -11.24
CA VAL A 272 -9.14 -7.40 -11.12
C VAL A 272 -9.61 -8.09 -9.83
N GLN A 273 -9.52 -7.36 -8.72
CA GLN A 273 -9.88 -7.80 -7.39
C GLN A 273 -11.04 -6.94 -6.87
N SER A 274 -11.89 -7.55 -6.04
CA SER A 274 -12.95 -6.83 -5.33
C SER A 274 -12.67 -6.80 -3.83
N TYR A 275 -13.11 -5.73 -3.19
CA TYR A 275 -12.84 -5.41 -1.81
C TYR A 275 -14.12 -4.98 -1.11
N THR A 276 -14.18 -5.25 0.19
CA THR A 276 -15.20 -4.65 1.06
C THR A 276 -14.50 -3.93 2.20
N ILE A 277 -14.72 -2.63 2.31
CA ILE A 277 -14.06 -1.77 3.31
C ILE A 277 -15.08 -1.41 4.38
N TYR A 278 -14.72 -1.60 5.64
CA TYR A 278 -15.56 -1.31 6.79
C TYR A 278 -14.88 -0.30 7.70
N TYR A 279 -15.67 0.67 8.17
CA TYR A 279 -15.34 1.43 9.35
C TYR A 279 -15.95 0.75 10.59
N VAL A 280 -15.12 0.55 11.61
CA VAL A 280 -15.51 -0.03 12.89
C VAL A 280 -15.20 0.99 14.00
N PRO A 281 -16.22 1.60 14.62
CA PRO A 281 -16.01 2.48 15.76
C PRO A 281 -15.30 1.75 16.90
N ALA A 282 -14.37 2.44 17.56
CA ALA A 282 -13.71 1.90 18.73
C ALA A 282 -14.70 1.71 19.89
N ASP A 283 -14.60 0.55 20.56
CA ASP A 283 -15.40 0.26 21.73
C ASP A 283 -14.92 1.06 22.94
N ALA A 284 -15.84 1.74 23.62
CA ALA A 284 -15.55 2.57 24.78
C ALA A 284 -14.97 1.81 25.98
N SER A 285 -15.07 0.47 26.00
CA SER A 285 -14.43 -0.39 26.99
C SER A 285 -12.92 -0.57 26.78
N GLY A 286 -12.38 -0.13 25.64
CA GLY A 286 -10.96 -0.12 25.31
C GLY A 286 -10.49 -1.27 24.40
N THR A 287 -11.35 -2.27 24.16
CA THR A 287 -11.08 -3.36 23.20
C THR A 287 -12.28 -3.56 22.30
N THR A 288 -12.06 -3.43 20.99
CA THR A 288 -13.04 -3.61 19.93
C THR A 288 -12.91 -5.02 19.38
N THR A 289 -13.97 -5.83 19.51
CA THR A 289 -14.00 -7.18 18.94
C THR A 289 -14.68 -7.15 17.58
N VAL A 290 -14.02 -7.70 16.56
CA VAL A 290 -14.59 -7.81 15.20
C VAL A 290 -14.56 -9.26 14.73
N SER A 291 -15.69 -9.78 14.25
CA SER A 291 -15.77 -11.10 13.64
C SER A 291 -15.76 -10.98 12.12
N LEU A 292 -14.80 -11.63 11.49
CA LEU A 292 -14.63 -11.71 10.04
C LEU A 292 -14.95 -13.13 9.55
N PRO A 293 -15.27 -13.29 8.25
CA PRO A 293 -15.41 -14.61 7.64
C PRO A 293 -14.18 -15.50 7.85
N GLU A 294 -14.38 -16.82 7.85
CA GLU A 294 -13.29 -17.79 7.91
C GLU A 294 -12.32 -17.57 6.74
N ASN A 295 -11.01 -17.65 6.99
CA ASN A 295 -9.95 -17.46 6.00
C ASN A 295 -9.99 -16.10 5.28
N ALA A 296 -10.55 -15.07 5.92
CA ALA A 296 -10.53 -13.72 5.38
C ALA A 296 -9.09 -13.24 5.15
N VAL A 297 -8.84 -12.68 3.97
CA VAL A 297 -7.64 -11.88 3.68
C VAL A 297 -7.99 -10.42 3.91
N TYR A 298 -7.27 -9.76 4.82
CA TYR A 298 -7.64 -8.42 5.25
C TYR A 298 -6.45 -7.57 5.67
N THR A 299 -6.64 -6.26 5.61
CA THR A 299 -5.79 -5.28 6.29
C THR A 299 -6.60 -4.52 7.35
N VAL A 300 -5.90 -4.02 8.36
CA VAL A 300 -6.48 -3.17 9.41
C VAL A 300 -5.62 -1.92 9.56
N SER A 301 -6.26 -0.77 9.69
CA SER A 301 -5.64 0.48 10.09
C SER A 301 -6.52 1.15 11.12
N GLY A 302 -5.94 1.73 12.16
CA GLY A 302 -6.61 2.77 12.91
C GLY A 302 -6.78 4.06 12.09
N ASP A 303 -7.69 4.91 12.51
CA ASP A 303 -7.86 6.28 11.99
C ASP A 303 -7.12 7.35 12.83
N ASN A 304 -6.50 6.94 13.94
CA ASN A 304 -5.88 7.79 14.97
C ASN A 304 -6.86 8.77 15.65
N SER A 305 -8.14 8.40 15.70
CA SER A 305 -9.20 9.27 16.23
C SER A 305 -10.27 8.50 17.01
N SER A 306 -10.93 7.54 16.37
CA SER A 306 -12.22 7.03 16.83
C SER A 306 -12.53 5.60 16.42
N GLY A 307 -11.66 4.94 15.65
CA GLY A 307 -11.92 3.58 15.21
C GLY A 307 -10.92 3.02 14.24
N PHE A 308 -11.38 2.00 13.53
CA PHE A 308 -10.58 1.16 12.64
C PHE A 308 -11.20 1.10 11.26
N ILE A 309 -10.35 0.98 10.26
CA ILE A 309 -10.69 0.68 8.87
C ILE A 309 -10.22 -0.75 8.62
N ILE A 310 -11.14 -1.61 8.22
CA ILE A 310 -10.86 -3.00 7.85
C ILE A 310 -11.16 -3.17 6.37
N THR A 311 -10.17 -3.60 5.59
CA THR A 311 -10.33 -3.86 4.17
C THR A 311 -10.26 -5.35 3.94
N LEU A 312 -11.37 -5.96 3.53
CA LEU A 312 -11.43 -7.36 3.12
C LEU A 312 -11.16 -7.51 1.63
N THR A 313 -10.32 -8.46 1.26
CA THR A 313 -10.14 -8.92 -0.12
C THR A 313 -11.13 -10.04 -0.41
N ASN A 314 -12.13 -9.76 -1.25
CA ASN A 314 -13.23 -10.70 -1.50
C ASN A 314 -12.80 -11.86 -2.41
N GLY A 315 -13.15 -13.09 -2.05
CA GLY A 315 -12.89 -14.27 -2.90
C GLY A 315 -11.42 -14.71 -2.94
N ALA A 316 -10.56 -14.15 -2.11
CA ALA A 316 -9.23 -14.69 -1.89
C ALA A 316 -9.35 -16.05 -1.16
N VAL A 317 -8.81 -17.11 -1.77
CA VAL A 317 -8.67 -18.42 -1.14
C VAL A 317 -7.25 -18.47 -0.58
N THR A 318 -7.09 -18.65 0.73
CA THR A 318 -5.78 -18.94 1.33
C THR A 318 -5.22 -20.22 0.68
N PRO A 319 -3.93 -20.25 0.26
CA PRO A 319 -3.32 -21.50 -0.18
C PRO A 319 -3.41 -22.49 0.98
N ASP A 320 -4.13 -23.59 0.75
CA ASP A 320 -4.24 -24.70 1.68
C ASP A 320 -2.82 -25.10 2.10
N SER A 321 -2.54 -25.10 3.41
CA SER A 321 -1.30 -25.62 3.97
C SER A 321 -1.35 -27.15 3.88
N GLY A 322 -1.35 -27.65 2.65
CA GLY A 322 -1.31 -29.06 2.33
C GLY A 322 0.01 -29.62 2.84
N SER A 323 -0.09 -30.41 3.90
CA SER A 323 0.94 -31.31 4.40
C SER A 323 1.52 -32.12 3.23
N THR A 324 2.70 -31.77 2.76
CA THR A 324 3.53 -32.69 1.96
C THR A 324 3.98 -33.82 2.88
N GLU A 325 3.18 -34.88 2.93
CA GLU A 325 3.63 -36.18 3.40
C GLU A 325 4.69 -36.71 2.39
N PRO A 326 5.90 -37.09 2.83
CA PRO A 326 6.91 -37.58 1.90
C PRO A 326 6.51 -38.97 1.41
N ALA A 327 6.28 -39.10 0.10
CA ALA A 327 6.05 -40.38 -0.54
C ALA A 327 7.25 -41.31 -0.31
N SER A 328 7.01 -42.41 0.40
CA SER A 328 7.97 -43.48 0.59
C SER A 328 8.27 -44.18 -0.74
N GLU A 329 9.52 -44.12 -1.21
CA GLU A 329 10.01 -44.97 -2.28
C GLU A 329 10.05 -46.43 -1.81
N THR A 330 9.05 -47.22 -2.20
CA THR A 330 9.18 -48.68 -2.24
C THR A 330 9.77 -49.08 -3.58
N GLY A 331 11.04 -49.47 -3.56
CA GLY A 331 11.70 -50.07 -4.71
C GLY A 331 11.12 -51.44 -5.06
N THR A 332 11.08 -51.73 -6.36
CA THR A 332 11.00 -53.10 -6.86
C THR A 332 11.87 -53.23 -8.12
N THR A 333 12.98 -53.91 -7.92
CA THR A 333 13.80 -54.59 -8.93
C THR A 333 12.97 -55.62 -9.71
N THR A 334 13.06 -55.69 -11.04
CA THR A 334 13.56 -56.87 -11.81
C THR A 334 13.57 -56.68 -13.34
N ALA A 335 14.78 -56.76 -13.91
CA ALA A 335 15.30 -57.66 -14.96
C ALA A 335 14.73 -57.76 -16.41
N ALA A 336 15.73 -57.77 -17.32
CA ALA A 336 15.86 -58.49 -18.62
C ALA A 336 15.01 -57.98 -19.80
N TYR A 337 15.51 -57.76 -21.02
CA TYR A 337 16.67 -58.28 -21.76
C TYR A 337 17.37 -57.16 -22.55
#